data_AF-A0A662URQ3-F1
#
_entry.id   AF-A0A662URQ3-F1
#
_cell.length_a   1.000
_cell.length_b   1.000
_cell.length_c   1.000
_cell.angle_alpha   90.00
_cell.angle_beta   90.00
_cell.angle_gamma   90.00
#
_symmetry.space_group_name_H-M   'P 1'
#
loop_
_entity.id
_entity.type
_entity.pdbx_description
1 polymer ?
#
loop_
_entity_poly.entity_id
_entity_poly.type
_entity_poly.pdbx_seq_one_letter_code
_entity_poly.pdbx_strand_id
1 'polypeptide(L)' 'MSRVVEAVYEKGVLRPLEKLDLPEGIRVRLRIEGIYGLLKDWKIDPQKLKDELRKLHG' A
#
# COMPACT_ATOMS: atom_id res chain seq x y z
N MET A 1 2.34 18.89 0.56
CA MET A 1 1.34 17.89 1.02
C MET A 1 1.62 16.59 0.29
N SER A 2 1.84 15.50 1.00
CA SER A 2 1.95 14.15 0.42
C SER A 2 0.58 13.47 0.50
N ARG A 3 0.07 12.98 -0.64
CA ARG A 3 -1.17 12.19 -0.72
C ARG A 3 -0.79 10.76 -1.10
N VAL A 4 -1.40 9.78 -0.45
CA VAL A 4 -1.34 8.38 -0.90
C VAL A 4 -2.45 8.19 -1.92
N VAL A 5 -2.13 7.57 -3.05
CA VAL A 5 -3.07 7.28 -4.14
C VAL A 5 -3.11 5.77 -4.32
N GLU A 6 -4.31 5.20 -4.23
CA GLU A 6 -4.52 3.79 -4.55
C GLU A 6 -4.58 3.58 -6.06
N ALA A 7 -3.93 2.52 -6.54
CA ALA A 7 -3.86 2.19 -7.95
C ALA A 7 -3.82 0.68 -8.16
N VAL A 8 -4.32 0.24 -9.32
CA VAL A 8 -4.18 -1.13 -9.80
C VAL A 8 -3.07 -1.18 -10.85
N TYR A 9 -2.24 -2.22 -10.80
CA TYR A 9 -1.25 -2.49 -11.85
C TYR A 9 -1.83 -3.48 -12.85
N GLU A 10 -2.15 -3.02 -14.05
CA GLU A 10 -2.74 -3.84 -15.11
C GLU A 10 -2.04 -3.59 -16.43
N LYS A 11 -1.74 -4.67 -17.17
CA LYS A 11 -1.13 -4.62 -18.51
C LYS A 11 0.13 -3.74 -18.57
N GLY A 12 0.93 -3.75 -17.50
CA GLY A 12 2.17 -2.98 -17.44
C GLY A 12 2.02 -1.53 -16.97
N VAL A 13 0.82 -1.09 -16.59
CA VAL A 13 0.52 0.32 -16.27
C VAL A 13 -0.13 0.44 -14.90
N LEU A 14 0.31 1.43 -14.10
CA LEU A 14 -0.38 1.84 -12.87
C LEU A 14 -1.59 2.73 -13.20
N ARG A 15 -2.78 2.32 -12.76
CA ARG A 15 -4.04 3.03 -12.98
C ARG A 15 -4.63 3.44 -11.62
N PRO A 16 -4.81 4.74 -11.34
CA PRO A 16 -5.39 5.17 -10.08
C PRO A 16 -6.85 4.74 -9.97
N LEU A 17 -7.30 4.43 -8.76
CA LEU A 17 -8.70 4.08 -8.47
C LEU A 17 -9.60 5.31 -8.40
N GLU A 18 -9.01 6.50 -8.32
CA GLU A 18 -9.69 7.79 -8.22
C GLU A 18 -9.12 8.83 -9.18
N LYS A 19 -9.90 9.87 -9.48
CA LYS A 19 -9.43 11.00 -10.28
C LYS A 19 -8.50 11.89 -9.44
N LEU A 20 -7.36 12.27 -10.00
CA LEU A 20 -6.32 13.01 -9.26
C LEU A 20 -6.34 14.53 -9.49
N ASP A 21 -7.13 15.02 -10.46
CA ASP A 21 -7.25 16.45 -10.84
C ASP A 21 -5.89 17.19 -10.86
N LEU A 22 -4.87 16.53 -11.43
CA LEU A 22 -3.52 17.06 -11.56
C LEU A 22 -3.37 17.87 -12.86
N PRO A 23 -2.53 18.92 -12.88
CA PRO A 23 -2.24 19.66 -14.11
C PRO A 23 -1.65 18.75 -15.20
N GLU A 24 -2.02 19.00 -16.45
CA GLU A 24 -1.49 18.26 -17.59
C GLU A 24 0.03 18.43 -17.70
N GLY A 25 0.74 17.34 -18.00
CA GLY A 25 2.20 17.34 -18.12
C GLY A 25 2.97 17.38 -16.80
N ILE A 26 2.30 17.37 -15.64
CA ILE A 26 3.00 17.38 -14.35
C ILE A 26 3.78 16.08 -14.14
N ARG A 27 5.01 16.21 -13.63
CA ARG A 27 5.87 15.08 -13.29
C ARG A 27 5.69 14.73 -11.82
N VAL A 28 5.29 13.50 -11.54
CA VAL A 28 5.11 12.97 -10.18
C VAL A 28 6.18 11.93 -9.85
N ARG A 29 6.56 11.84 -8.57
CA ARG A 29 7.44 10.77 -8.05
C ARG A 29 6.57 9.68 -7.43
N LEU A 30 6.64 8.48 -7.98
CA LEU A 30 5.97 7.30 -7.43
C LEU A 30 6.90 6.56 -6.46
N ARG A 31 6.34 6.06 -5.37
CA ARG A 31 6.99 5.11 -4.46
C ARG A 31 6.13 3.86 -4.41
N ILE A 32 6.66 2.75 -4.93
CA ILE A 32 5.98 1.46 -4.92
C ILE A 32 6.41 0.73 -3.64
N GLU A 33 5.46 0.43 -2.79
CA GLU A 33 5.68 -0.36 -1.58
C GLU A 33 5.03 -1.72 -1.78
N GLY A 34 5.84 -2.78 -1.84
CA GLY A 34 5.29 -4.14 -1.84
C GLY A 34 4.67 -4.49 -0.48
N ILE A 35 4.12 -5.69 -0.35
CA ILE A 35 3.68 -6.26 0.94
C ILE A 35 4.73 -6.10 2.04
N TYR A 36 6.02 -6.25 1.72
CA TYR A 36 7.13 -6.02 2.66
C TYR A 36 7.34 -4.54 3.04
N GLY A 37 6.90 -3.59 2.22
CA GLY A 37 6.93 -2.15 2.52
C GLY A 37 5.75 -1.72 3.40
N LEU A 38 4.54 -2.19 3.09
CA LEU A 38 3.34 -1.97 3.91
C LEU A 38 3.47 -2.56 5.33
N LEU A 39 4.04 -3.76 5.44
CA LEU A 39 4.31 -4.41 6.72
C LEU A 39 5.48 -3.77 7.49
N LYS A 40 6.24 -2.86 6.87
CA LYS A 40 7.37 -2.19 7.53
C LYS A 40 6.91 -1.06 8.45
N ASP A 41 5.84 -0.37 8.07
CA ASP A 41 5.20 0.68 8.87
C ASP A 41 4.14 0.12 9.82
N TRP A 42 3.57 -1.04 9.49
CA TRP A 42 2.83 -1.83 10.45
C TRP A 42 3.84 -2.41 11.45
N LYS A 43 3.94 -1.82 12.66
CA LYS A 43 4.61 -2.46 13.80
C LYS A 43 3.83 -3.73 14.20
N ILE A 44 3.86 -4.75 13.34
CA ILE A 44 3.29 -6.06 13.64
C ILE A 44 4.34 -6.74 14.49
N ASP A 45 4.05 -6.82 15.79
CA ASP A 45 4.77 -7.71 16.67
C ASP A 45 4.48 -9.16 16.22
N PRO A 46 5.49 -9.90 15.70
CA PRO A 46 5.30 -11.25 15.20
C PRO A 46 4.78 -12.21 16.28
N GLN A 47 5.09 -11.96 17.56
CA GLN A 47 4.60 -12.77 18.67
C GLN A 47 3.11 -12.52 18.91
N LYS A 48 2.69 -11.26 18.91
CA LYS A 48 1.27 -10.91 19.10
C LYS A 48 0.38 -11.52 18.01
N LEU A 49 0.81 -11.47 16.76
CA LEU A 49 0.07 -12.07 15.64
C LEU A 49 -0.05 -13.60 15.79
N LYS A 50 1.04 -14.26 16.21
CA LYS A 50 1.05 -15.71 16.46
C LYS A 50 0.11 -16.10 17.60
N ASP A 51 0.07 -15.30 18.66
CA ASP A 51 -0.82 -15.54 19.80
C ASP A 51 -2.30 -15.34 19.44
N GLU A 52 -2.64 -14.36 18.60
CA GLU A 52 -4.01 -14.15 18.12
C GLU A 52 -4.47 -15.30 17.21
N LEU A 53 -3.62 -15.76 16.28
CA LEU A 53 -3.94 -16.90 15.41
C LEU A 53 -4.14 -18.20 16.20
N ARG A 54 -3.37 -18.38 17.28
CA ARG A 54 -3.51 -19.56 18.16
C ARG A 54 -4.83 -19.56 18.93
N LYS A 55 -5.39 -18.40 19.25
CA LYS A 55 -6.70 -18.28 19.92
C LYS A 55 -7.89 -18.51 18.99
N LEU A 56 -7.74 -18.26 17.69
CA LEU A 56 -8.80 -18.45 16.69
C LEU A 56 -8.94 -19.90 16.23
N HIS A 57 -7.85 -20.67 16.28
CA HIS A 57 -7.81 -22.08 15.87
C HIS A 57 -7.70 -23.06 17.06
N GLY A 58 -7.93 -22.57 18.28
CA GLY A 58 -7.98 -23.35 19.51
C GLY A 58 -9.40 -23.54 20.01
#